data_AF-A0A1V0NE00-F1
#
_entry.id   AF-A0A1V0NE00-F1
#
_cell.length_a   1.000
_cell.length_b   1.000
_cell.length_c   1.000
_cell.angle_alpha   90.00
_cell.angle_beta   90.00
_cell.angle_gamma   90.00
#
_symmetry.space_group_name_H-M   'P 1'
#
loop_
_entity.id
_entity.type
_entity.pdbx_description
1 polymer ?
#
loop_
_entity_poly.entity_id
_entity_poly.type
_entity_poly.pdbx_seq_one_letter_code
_entity_poly.pdbx_strand_id
1 'polypeptide(L)'
;MRLHRCANVGCRELIPLKHNYCQKHYDERLGNYINQRAECKAKASLTLRGQRNQAEQNREYDQTRRKELHNGFYQDKRWSKVSEYVKARDGYVDAIEGKVWDKGDLIADHIIPRRLLSGMEQYNTDNLWLLTKSQHNKKTAIENKLSDQQLKNVGRDWWKKVLKNKK
;
A
#
# COMPACT_ATOMS: atom_id res chain seq x y z
N MET A 1 1.64 21.72 38.64
CA MET A 1 0.76 20.64 38.13
C MET A 1 0.59 19.58 39.21
N ARG A 2 -0.55 18.89 39.30
CA ARG A 2 -0.69 17.70 40.15
C ARG A 2 -0.11 16.48 39.43
N LEU A 3 0.75 15.73 40.12
CA LEU A 3 1.33 14.46 39.68
C LEU A 3 0.84 13.34 40.59
N HIS A 4 0.85 12.10 40.09
CA HIS A 4 0.56 10.91 40.87
C HIS A 4 1.54 9.79 40.53
N ARG A 5 1.56 8.70 41.30
CA ARG A 5 2.48 7.58 41.07
C ARG A 5 1.93 6.67 39.97
N CYS A 6 2.82 6.21 39.08
CA CYS A 6 2.50 5.18 38.09
C CYS A 6 1.77 3.99 38.72
N ALA A 7 0.67 3.56 38.08
CA ALA A 7 -0.19 2.48 38.59
C ALA A 7 0.40 1.07 38.45
N ASN A 8 1.65 0.92 37.99
CA ASN A 8 2.31 -0.37 37.98
C ASN A 8 2.85 -0.71 39.37
N VAL A 9 2.58 -1.92 39.87
CA VAL A 9 2.98 -2.36 41.21
C VAL A 9 4.50 -2.25 41.38
N GLY A 10 4.94 -1.61 42.47
CA GLY A 10 6.36 -1.36 42.75
C GLY A 10 6.98 -0.17 42.00
N CYS A 11 6.31 0.42 41.01
CA CYS A 11 6.77 1.64 40.37
C CYS A 11 6.55 2.86 41.28
N ARG A 12 7.57 3.74 41.38
CA ARG A 12 7.53 4.97 42.19
C ARG A 12 7.59 6.25 41.35
N GLU A 13 7.60 6.11 40.03
CA GLU A 13 7.72 7.22 39.08
C GLU A 13 6.49 8.13 39.12
N LEU A 14 6.71 9.45 39.12
CA LEU A 14 5.66 10.46 39.19
C LEU A 14 5.27 10.92 37.78
N ILE A 15 3.98 10.79 37.46
CA ILE A 15 3.42 11.06 36.13
C ILE A 15 2.24 12.04 36.20
N PRO A 16 1.90 12.75 35.12
CA PRO A 16 0.73 13.62 35.07
C PRO A 16 -0.57 12.82 35.23
N LEU A 17 -1.59 13.42 35.88
CA LEU A 17 -2.92 12.81 36.10
C LEU A 17 -3.63 12.33 34.81
N LYS A 18 -3.19 12.76 33.62
CA LYS A 18 -3.72 12.31 32.32
C LYS A 18 -3.31 10.87 31.96
N HIS A 19 -2.25 10.34 32.59
CA HIS A 19 -1.66 9.04 32.25
C HIS A 19 -1.67 8.12 33.48
N ASN A 20 -1.98 6.84 33.28
CA ASN A 20 -2.00 5.84 34.37
C ASN A 20 -0.65 5.14 34.55
N TYR A 21 0.17 5.11 33.51
CA TYR A 21 1.47 4.44 33.48
C TYR A 21 2.54 5.39 32.97
N CYS A 22 3.77 5.24 33.46
CA CYS A 22 4.93 5.88 32.83
C CYS A 22 5.25 5.24 31.48
N GLN A 23 6.08 5.92 30.67
CA GLN A 23 6.41 5.51 29.31
C GLN A 23 6.89 4.06 29.24
N LYS A 24 7.82 3.66 30.12
CA LYS A 24 8.34 2.28 30.23
C LYS A 24 7.22 1.23 30.35
N HIS A 25 6.31 1.41 31.31
CA HIS A 25 5.23 0.44 31.54
C HIS A 25 4.09 0.53 30.50
N TYR A 26 3.95 1.67 29.83
CA TYR A 26 3.07 1.79 28.66
C TYR A 26 3.62 0.97 27.49
N ASP A 27 4.90 1.14 27.16
CA ASP A 27 5.55 0.44 26.04
C ASP A 27 5.62 -1.08 26.28
N GLU A 28 5.93 -1.51 27.51
CA GLU A 28 5.89 -2.91 27.92
C GLU A 28 4.49 -3.52 27.74
N ARG A 29 3.43 -2.83 28.20
CA ARG A 29 2.04 -3.28 28.04
C ARG A 29 1.59 -3.28 26.57
N LEU A 30 2.04 -2.30 25.78
CA LEU A 30 1.77 -2.22 24.35
C LEU A 30 2.46 -3.37 23.61
N GLY A 31 3.72 -3.67 23.91
CA GLY A 31 4.45 -4.83 23.38
C GLY A 31 3.77 -6.15 23.72
N ASN A 32 3.40 -6.35 24.99
CA ASN A 32 2.67 -7.53 25.44
C ASN A 32 1.32 -7.69 24.73
N TYR A 33 0.56 -6.60 24.55
CA TYR A 33 -0.69 -6.59 23.78
C TYR A 33 -0.47 -6.96 22.30
N ILE A 34 0.57 -6.41 21.66
CA ILE A 34 0.93 -6.73 20.27
C ILE A 34 1.28 -8.21 20.13
N ASN A 35 2.12 -8.75 21.02
CA ASN A 35 2.53 -10.15 21.03
C ASN A 35 1.34 -11.09 21.24
N GLN A 36 0.52 -10.85 22.26
CA GLN A 36 -0.68 -11.64 22.53
C GLN A 36 -1.66 -11.60 21.34
N ARG A 37 -1.84 -10.44 20.71
CA ARG A 37 -2.68 -10.29 19.51
C ARG A 37 -2.12 -11.06 18.31
N ALA A 38 -0.80 -11.08 18.13
CA ALA A 38 -0.14 -11.86 17.08
C ALA A 38 -0.31 -13.38 17.31
N GLU A 39 -0.11 -13.85 18.55
CA GLU A 39 -0.36 -15.25 18.92
C GLU A 39 -1.83 -15.66 18.72
N CYS A 40 -2.79 -14.84 19.17
CA CYS A 40 -4.21 -15.10 18.96
C CYS A 40 -4.55 -15.19 17.47
N LYS A 41 -3.95 -14.33 16.63
CA LYS A 41 -4.12 -14.39 15.16
C LYS A 41 -3.51 -15.67 14.57
N ALA A 42 -2.33 -16.07 15.03
CA ALA A 42 -1.69 -17.32 14.59
C ALA A 42 -2.54 -18.54 14.98
N LYS A 43 -2.93 -18.67 16.26
CA LYS A 43 -3.83 -19.71 16.78
C LYS A 43 -5.16 -19.75 16.01
N ALA A 44 -5.77 -18.59 15.73
CA ALA A 44 -6.99 -18.51 14.93
C ALA A 44 -6.80 -19.06 13.50
N SER A 45 -5.66 -18.80 12.86
CA SER A 45 -5.35 -19.27 11.50
C SER A 45 -5.26 -20.80 11.35
N LEU A 46 -5.05 -21.53 12.45
CA LEU A 46 -5.07 -22.98 12.48
C LEU A 46 -6.49 -23.57 12.55
N THR A 47 -7.50 -22.76 12.88
CA THR A 47 -8.90 -23.22 12.95
C THR A 47 -9.58 -23.17 11.59
N LEU A 48 -10.47 -24.13 11.29
CA LEU A 48 -11.27 -24.13 10.06
C LEU A 48 -12.03 -22.82 9.84
N ARG A 49 -12.55 -22.19 10.92
CA ARG A 49 -13.20 -20.88 10.85
C ARG A 49 -12.21 -19.77 10.47
N GLY A 50 -11.03 -19.73 11.08
CA GLY A 50 -10.01 -18.73 10.75
C GLY A 50 -9.46 -18.90 9.33
N GLN A 51 -9.27 -20.12 8.87
CA GLN A 51 -8.91 -20.43 7.48
C GLN A 51 -10.00 -19.97 6.51
N ARG A 52 -11.27 -20.25 6.80
CA ARG A 52 -12.40 -19.79 5.99
C ARG A 52 -12.48 -18.26 5.93
N ASN A 53 -12.37 -17.58 7.07
CA ASN A 53 -12.35 -16.12 7.13
C ASN A 53 -11.17 -15.51 6.36
N GLN A 54 -9.98 -16.11 6.44
CA GLN A 54 -8.81 -15.68 5.66
C GLN A 54 -8.99 -15.94 4.17
N ALA A 55 -9.55 -17.08 3.78
CA ALA A 55 -9.86 -17.40 2.39
C ALA A 55 -10.95 -16.46 1.82
N GLU A 56 -11.90 -16.02 2.64
CA GLU A 56 -12.94 -15.05 2.28
C GLU A 56 -12.36 -13.64 2.12
N GLN A 57 -11.57 -13.15 3.08
CA GLN A 57 -10.84 -11.88 2.95
C GLN A 57 -9.88 -11.89 1.76
N ASN A 58 -9.17 -13.00 1.53
CA ASN A 58 -8.32 -13.17 0.35
C ASN A 58 -9.14 -13.22 -0.94
N ARG A 59 -10.34 -13.81 -0.95
CA ARG A 59 -11.25 -13.81 -2.12
C ARG A 59 -11.79 -12.42 -2.42
N GLU A 60 -12.15 -11.62 -1.42
CA GLU A 60 -12.64 -10.25 -1.60
C GLU A 60 -11.51 -9.31 -2.10
N TYR A 61 -10.33 -9.42 -1.47
CA TYR A 61 -9.10 -8.76 -1.91
C TYR A 61 -8.66 -9.22 -3.31
N ASP A 62 -8.80 -10.51 -3.63
CA ASP A 62 -8.51 -11.04 -4.95
C ASP A 62 -9.60 -10.66 -5.98
N GLN A 63 -10.88 -10.58 -5.65
CA GLN A 63 -11.93 -10.24 -6.62
C GLN A 63 -11.76 -8.83 -7.17
N THR A 64 -11.32 -7.90 -6.32
CA THR A 64 -11.02 -6.51 -6.70
C THR A 64 -9.73 -6.42 -7.54
N ARG A 65 -8.66 -7.17 -7.22
CA ARG A 65 -7.40 -7.20 -8.00
C ARG A 65 -7.42 -8.11 -9.25
N ARG A 66 -8.13 -9.24 -9.23
CA ARG A 66 -8.09 -10.26 -10.30
C ARG A 66 -8.75 -9.80 -11.59
N LYS A 67 -9.75 -8.91 -11.55
CA LYS A 67 -10.35 -8.39 -12.80
C LYS A 67 -9.31 -7.75 -13.73
N GLU A 68 -8.25 -7.15 -13.18
CA GLU A 68 -7.13 -6.64 -13.97
C GLU A 68 -6.09 -7.74 -14.26
N LEU A 69 -5.70 -8.54 -13.25
CA LEU A 69 -4.59 -9.51 -13.37
C LEU A 69 -4.92 -10.80 -14.15
N HIS A 70 -6.18 -11.24 -14.21
CA HIS A 70 -6.58 -12.57 -14.69
C HIS A 70 -6.44 -12.77 -16.21
N ASN A 71 -6.45 -11.70 -17.01
CA ASN A 71 -6.46 -11.80 -18.47
C ASN A 71 -5.06 -12.04 -19.10
N GLY A 72 -4.07 -12.45 -18.31
CA GLY A 72 -2.70 -12.71 -18.79
C GLY A 72 -1.92 -11.48 -19.29
N PHE A 73 -2.51 -10.28 -19.33
CA PHE A 73 -1.92 -9.06 -19.89
C PHE A 73 -0.48 -8.80 -19.40
N TYR A 74 -0.24 -8.86 -18.09
CA TYR A 74 1.09 -8.61 -17.52
C TYR A 74 2.11 -9.74 -17.77
N GLN A 75 1.65 -10.88 -18.29
CA GLN A 75 2.47 -12.00 -18.76
C GLN A 75 2.66 -11.96 -20.29
N ASP A 76 1.96 -11.07 -21.02
CA ASP A 76 2.13 -10.92 -22.47
C ASP A 76 3.52 -10.36 -22.80
N LYS A 77 4.15 -10.96 -23.81
CA LYS A 77 5.38 -10.47 -24.43
C LYS A 77 5.24 -9.04 -24.94
N ARG A 78 4.04 -8.63 -25.38
CA ARG A 78 3.74 -7.23 -25.77
C ARG A 78 3.91 -6.28 -24.59
N TRP A 79 3.31 -6.60 -23.45
CA TRP A 79 3.46 -5.80 -22.23
C TRP A 79 4.91 -5.75 -21.77
N SER A 80 5.63 -6.87 -21.79
CA SER A 80 7.05 -6.91 -21.41
C SER A 80 7.89 -5.92 -22.22
N LYS A 81 7.72 -5.91 -23.56
CA LYS A 81 8.41 -4.96 -24.46
C LYS A 81 7.99 -3.50 -24.21
N VAL A 82 6.71 -3.23 -23.99
CA VAL A 82 6.21 -1.86 -23.72
C VAL A 82 6.73 -1.35 -22.36
N SER A 83 6.74 -2.19 -21.34
CA SER A 83 7.28 -1.89 -20.01
C SER A 83 8.78 -1.61 -20.06
N GLU A 84 9.55 -2.41 -20.81
CA GLU A 84 10.97 -2.19 -21.04
C GLU A 84 11.25 -0.89 -21.83
N TYR A 85 10.47 -0.62 -22.88
CA TYR A 85 10.54 0.64 -23.63
C TYR A 85 10.26 1.86 -22.73
N VAL A 86 9.20 1.84 -21.92
CA VAL A 86 8.89 2.94 -20.99
C VAL A 86 10.00 3.14 -19.95
N LYS A 87 10.60 2.05 -19.46
CA LYS A 87 11.76 2.11 -18.55
C LYS A 87 12.97 2.78 -19.19
N ALA A 88 13.27 2.44 -20.45
CA ALA A 88 14.37 3.05 -21.20
C ALA A 88 14.08 4.52 -21.57
N ARG A 89 12.86 4.82 -22.04
CA ARG A 89 12.39 6.18 -22.41
C ARG A 89 12.50 7.14 -21.24
N ASP A 90 12.03 6.73 -20.07
CA ASP A 90 12.03 7.54 -18.84
C ASP A 90 13.37 7.43 -18.08
N GLY A 91 14.42 6.82 -18.68
CA GLY A 91 15.78 6.78 -18.13
C GLY A 91 15.94 6.08 -16.78
N TYR A 92 15.03 5.15 -16.44
CA TYR A 92 14.90 4.58 -15.09
C TYR A 92 14.75 5.65 -13.98
N VAL A 93 14.08 6.76 -14.29
CA VAL A 93 13.76 7.83 -13.33
C VAL A 93 12.33 7.68 -12.80
N ASP A 94 12.13 7.75 -11.48
CA ASP A 94 10.79 7.70 -10.89
C ASP A 94 10.00 9.00 -11.14
N ALA A 95 8.72 8.88 -11.48
CA ALA A 95 7.92 10.01 -11.94
C ALA A 95 7.47 11.00 -10.84
N ILE A 96 7.79 10.76 -9.56
CA ILE A 96 7.28 11.52 -8.40
C ILE A 96 8.40 12.31 -7.70
N GLU A 97 9.50 11.63 -7.36
CA GLU A 97 10.68 12.21 -6.71
C GLU A 97 11.78 12.59 -7.71
N GLY A 98 11.78 12.01 -8.92
CA GLY A 98 12.75 12.32 -9.98
C GLY A 98 14.11 11.66 -9.77
N LYS A 99 14.17 10.54 -9.05
CA LYS A 99 15.41 9.80 -8.76
C LYS A 99 15.64 8.69 -9.77
N VAL A 100 16.89 8.46 -10.12
CA VAL A 100 17.34 7.27 -10.88
C VAL A 100 17.30 6.05 -9.97
N TRP A 101 16.90 4.90 -10.51
CA TRP A 101 16.87 3.61 -9.83
C TRP A 101 17.53 2.51 -10.67
N ASP A 102 17.93 1.42 -10.02
CA ASP A 102 18.51 0.26 -10.70
C ASP A 102 17.49 -0.53 -11.53
N LYS A 103 18.00 -1.41 -12.39
CA LYS A 103 17.23 -2.27 -13.29
C LYS A 103 16.42 -3.33 -12.53
N GLY A 104 15.29 -2.91 -11.93
CA GLY A 104 14.34 -3.79 -11.26
C GLY A 104 13.34 -3.06 -10.38
N ASP A 105 13.74 -1.95 -9.77
CA ASP A 105 12.97 -1.30 -8.70
C ASP A 105 11.77 -0.46 -9.17
N LEU A 106 11.75 -0.13 -10.46
CA LEU A 106 10.68 0.63 -11.09
C LEU A 106 9.65 -0.26 -11.80
N ILE A 107 8.38 0.04 -11.52
CA ILE A 107 7.19 -0.55 -12.10
C ILE A 107 6.67 0.44 -13.15
N ALA A 108 6.46 -0.04 -14.39
CA ALA A 108 5.68 0.71 -15.37
C ALA A 108 4.19 0.52 -15.01
N ASP A 109 3.52 1.62 -14.70
CA ASP A 109 2.13 1.65 -14.22
C ASP A 109 1.28 2.53 -15.14
N HIS A 110 -0.05 2.33 -15.15
CA HIS A 110 -0.98 3.13 -15.94
C HIS A 110 -1.44 4.37 -15.18
N ILE A 111 -1.48 5.55 -15.82
CA ILE A 111 -1.93 6.81 -15.21
C ILE A 111 -3.46 6.79 -15.02
N ILE A 112 -4.19 6.43 -16.08
CA ILE A 112 -5.59 6.01 -16.07
C ILE A 112 -5.63 4.48 -15.91
N PRO A 113 -6.25 3.90 -14.86
CA PRO A 113 -6.19 2.48 -14.57
C PRO A 113 -6.64 1.57 -15.72
N ARG A 114 -5.97 0.43 -15.89
CA ARG A 114 -6.15 -0.43 -17.07
C ARG A 114 -7.56 -1.04 -17.19
N ARG A 115 -8.31 -1.20 -16.09
CA ARG A 115 -9.74 -1.59 -16.14
C ARG A 115 -10.63 -0.61 -16.92
N LEU A 116 -10.18 0.63 -17.14
CA LEU A 116 -10.92 1.68 -17.84
C LEU A 116 -10.53 1.82 -19.32
N LEU A 117 -9.60 0.99 -19.79
CA LEU A 117 -8.98 1.05 -21.12
C LEU A 117 -9.31 -0.21 -21.93
N SER A 118 -9.48 -0.06 -23.24
CA SER A 118 -9.85 -1.14 -24.15
C SER A 118 -8.71 -1.49 -25.13
N GLY A 119 -8.56 -2.78 -25.44
CA GLY A 119 -7.68 -3.27 -26.50
C GLY A 119 -6.27 -2.65 -26.52
N MET A 120 -5.99 -1.88 -27.57
CA MET A 120 -4.68 -1.25 -27.79
C MET A 120 -4.37 -0.07 -26.87
N GLU A 121 -5.39 0.59 -26.28
CA GLU A 121 -5.20 1.71 -25.34
C GLU A 121 -4.40 1.28 -24.09
N GLN A 122 -4.50 0.00 -23.73
CA GLN A 122 -3.74 -0.62 -22.63
C GLN A 122 -2.22 -0.62 -22.86
N TYR A 123 -1.77 -0.46 -24.10
CA TYR A 123 -0.36 -0.38 -24.50
C TYR A 123 0.10 1.03 -24.85
N ASN A 124 -0.76 2.05 -24.73
CA ASN A 124 -0.39 3.43 -25.00
C ASN A 124 0.67 3.93 -23.99
N THR A 125 1.87 4.23 -24.49
CA THR A 125 3.03 4.66 -23.71
C THR A 125 2.83 6.01 -23.03
N ASP A 126 1.93 6.86 -23.51
CA ASP A 126 1.67 8.18 -22.93
C ASP A 126 0.83 8.09 -21.65
N ASN A 127 0.04 7.01 -21.54
CA ASN A 127 -0.66 6.63 -20.32
C ASN A 127 0.23 5.79 -19.37
N LEU A 128 1.53 5.65 -19.65
CA LEU A 128 2.47 4.88 -18.83
C LEU A 128 3.57 5.74 -18.22
N TRP A 129 3.89 5.44 -16.96
CA TRP A 129 4.93 6.11 -16.19
C TRP A 129 5.63 5.15 -15.21
N LEU A 130 6.82 5.53 -14.76
CA LEU A 130 7.59 4.74 -13.79
C LEU A 130 7.30 5.16 -12.34
N LEU A 131 7.01 4.16 -11.50
CA LEU A 131 6.82 4.31 -10.06
C LEU A 131 7.66 3.29 -9.30
N THR A 132 8.13 3.66 -8.11
CA THR A 132 8.62 2.67 -7.13
C THR A 132 7.46 1.86 -6.55
N LYS A 133 7.74 0.67 -6.02
CA LYS A 133 6.75 -0.18 -5.35
C LYS A 133 5.95 0.54 -4.25
N SER A 134 6.59 1.46 -3.51
CA SER A 134 5.93 2.25 -2.45
C SER A 134 4.95 3.29 -3.03
N GLN A 135 5.34 3.98 -4.11
CA GLN A 135 4.49 4.95 -4.80
C GLN A 135 3.29 4.26 -5.48
N HIS A 136 3.51 3.12 -6.14
CA HIS A 136 2.45 2.32 -6.76
C HIS A 136 1.42 1.84 -5.72
N ASN A 137 1.86 1.27 -4.58
CA ASN A 137 0.95 0.87 -3.49
C ASN A 137 0.10 2.03 -2.97
N LYS A 138 0.67 3.24 -2.85
CA LYS A 138 -0.07 4.45 -2.47
C LYS A 138 -1.10 4.84 -3.53
N LYS A 139 -0.75 4.79 -4.82
CA LYS A 139 -1.66 5.04 -5.94
C LYS A 139 -2.85 4.09 -5.90
N THR A 140 -2.64 2.77 -5.82
CA THR A 140 -3.73 1.78 -5.72
C THR A 140 -4.65 2.05 -4.52
N ALA A 141 -4.10 2.46 -3.37
CA ALA A 141 -4.88 2.81 -2.18
C ALA A 141 -5.71 4.11 -2.32
N ILE A 142 -5.39 4.97 -3.29
CA ILE A 142 -6.18 6.15 -3.66
C ILE A 142 -7.19 5.81 -4.76
N GLU A 143 -6.79 5.02 -5.76
CA GLU A 143 -7.68 4.54 -6.83
C GLU A 143 -8.89 3.80 -6.28
N ASN A 144 -8.69 2.96 -5.26
CA ASN A 144 -9.77 2.23 -4.57
C ASN A 144 -10.74 3.13 -3.80
N LYS A 145 -10.48 4.44 -3.69
CA LYS A 145 -11.34 5.45 -3.03
C LYS A 145 -12.00 6.41 -4.01
N LEU A 146 -11.61 6.39 -5.29
CA LEU A 146 -12.13 7.26 -6.33
C LEU A 146 -13.11 6.50 -7.22
N SER A 147 -14.08 7.21 -7.79
CA SER A 147 -14.94 6.62 -8.82
C SER A 147 -14.22 6.53 -10.16
N ASP A 148 -14.62 5.56 -10.99
CA ASP A 148 -14.04 5.38 -12.33
C ASP A 148 -14.21 6.64 -13.21
N GLN A 149 -15.29 7.42 -13.01
CA GLN A 149 -15.50 8.69 -13.70
C GLN A 149 -14.54 9.79 -13.23
N GLN A 150 -14.13 9.80 -11.96
CA GLN A 150 -13.05 10.68 -11.51
C GLN A 150 -11.74 10.25 -12.15
N LEU A 151 -11.40 8.96 -12.08
CA LEU A 151 -10.13 8.40 -12.54
C LEU A 151 -9.84 8.64 -14.03
N LYS A 152 -10.85 8.64 -14.91
CA LYS A 152 -10.70 9.02 -16.32
C LYS A 152 -10.21 10.46 -16.53
N ASN A 153 -10.50 11.36 -15.59
CA ASN A 153 -10.16 12.78 -15.65
C ASN A 153 -8.89 13.13 -14.85
N VAL A 154 -8.25 12.16 -14.19
CA VAL A 154 -7.04 12.40 -13.40
C VAL A 154 -5.79 12.36 -14.30
N GLY A 155 -5.19 13.53 -14.52
CA GLY A 155 -3.92 13.67 -15.23
C GLY A 155 -2.67 13.42 -14.35
N ARG A 156 -1.52 13.23 -15.02
CA ARG A 156 -0.20 12.96 -14.41
C ARG A 156 0.18 13.94 -13.29
N ASP A 157 -0.09 15.23 -13.48
CA ASP A 157 0.32 16.27 -12.52
C ASP A 157 -0.55 16.31 -11.25
N TRP A 158 -1.80 15.85 -11.32
CA TRP A 158 -2.61 15.62 -10.13
C TRP A 158 -2.01 14.47 -9.31
N TRP A 159 -1.69 13.35 -9.96
CA TRP A 159 -1.05 12.21 -9.29
C TRP A 159 0.31 12.58 -8.66
N LYS A 160 1.16 13.36 -9.36
CA LYS A 160 2.41 13.88 -8.77
C LYS A 160 2.16 14.65 -7.48
N LYS A 161 1.19 15.57 -7.46
CA LYS A 161 0.83 16.36 -6.27
C LYS A 161 0.35 15.45 -5.12
N VAL A 162 -0.53 14.50 -5.41
CA VAL A 162 -1.13 13.63 -4.38
C VAL A 162 -0.12 12.62 -3.82
N LEU A 163 0.73 12.00 -4.65
CA LEU A 163 1.69 10.98 -4.21
C LEU A 163 2.93 11.57 -3.53
N LYS A 164 3.29 12.83 -3.85
CA LYS A 164 4.41 13.55 -3.20
C LYS A 164 4.06 14.05 -1.80
N ASN A 165 2.77 14.24 -1.49
CA ASN A 165 2.30 14.63 -0.17
C ASN A 165 2.49 13.50 0.85
N LYS A 166 3.59 13.56 1.61
CA LYS A 166 3.79 12.77 2.82
C LYS A 166 2.87 13.28 3.93
N LYS A 167 1.82 12.50 4.23
CA LYS A 167 1.23 12.39 5.57
C LYS A 167 1.55 11.00 6.09
#